data_AF-A0A4Q3L9Z6-F1
#
_entry.id   AF-A0A4Q3L9Z6-F1
#
_cell.length_a   1.000
_cell.length_b   1.000
_cell.length_c   1.000
_cell.angle_alpha   90.00
_cell.angle_beta   90.00
_cell.angle_gamma   90.00
#
_symmetry.space_group_name_H-M   'P 1'
#
loop_
_entity.id
_entity.type
_entity.pdbx_description
1 polymer ?
#
loop_
_entity_poly.entity_id
_entity_poly.type
_entity_poly.pdbx_seq_one_letter_code
_entity_poly.pdbx_strand_id
1 'polypeptide(L)'
;QAGEAVDPVHGQRGKQRSVHNTYFTLPVLFAMLSNHYSFLYTHEFNWVVLILMMFAGAAIRQFFVMRHGWKLGRNRHPAGYALVGVAAIVATLVWLTPAPTEAARTPPAAASFAAVQKVLEQRCAQCHGAQVQMKNVRLDSPEAVKLHAQGIHQQAVVAKTMPLNNATQMTDAERALLGQWFADGAKVP
;
A
#
# COMPACT_ATOMS: atom_id res chain seq x y z
N GLN A 1 35.75 37.33 9.89
CA GLN A 1 35.30 36.71 8.64
C GLN A 1 36.42 36.94 7.64
N ALA A 2 37.05 35.89 7.11
CA ALA A 2 38.03 36.06 6.05
C ALA A 2 37.30 36.69 4.85
N GLY A 3 37.70 37.89 4.43
CA GLY A 3 37.01 38.70 3.41
C GLY A 3 37.15 38.15 1.99
N GLU A 4 37.31 36.83 1.83
CA GLU A 4 37.42 36.18 0.53
C GLU A 4 36.03 36.02 -0.09
N ALA A 5 35.97 36.21 -1.41
CA ALA A 5 34.73 36.02 -2.16
C ALA A 5 34.30 34.55 -2.08
N VAL A 6 33.07 34.32 -1.61
CA VAL A 6 32.49 32.98 -1.53
C VAL A 6 32.43 32.36 -2.93
N ASP A 7 32.98 31.15 -3.08
CA ASP A 7 32.93 30.42 -4.35
C ASP A 7 31.45 30.19 -4.78
N PRO A 8 31.02 30.74 -5.93
CA PRO A 8 29.64 30.63 -6.40
C PRO A 8 29.24 29.20 -6.78
N VAL A 9 30.19 28.29 -7.02
CA VAL A 9 29.93 26.90 -7.43
C VAL A 9 29.11 26.15 -6.37
N HIS A 10 29.37 26.39 -5.09
CA HIS A 10 28.64 25.76 -4.00
C HIS A 10 27.16 26.19 -3.97
N GLY A 11 26.89 27.49 -4.19
CA GLY A 11 25.53 28.02 -4.25
C GLY A 11 24.75 27.51 -5.47
N GLN A 12 25.40 27.39 -6.63
CA GLN A 12 24.79 26.85 -7.84
C GLN A 12 24.41 25.38 -7.69
N ARG A 13 25.31 24.55 -7.15
CA ARG A 13 25.05 23.13 -6.85
C ARG A 13 23.91 22.98 -5.83
N GLY A 14 23.89 23.83 -4.79
CA GLY A 14 22.80 23.86 -3.80
C GLY A 14 21.45 24.20 -4.44
N LYS A 15 21.41 25.22 -5.30
CA LYS A 15 20.20 25.61 -6.06
C LYS A 15 19.73 24.47 -6.96
N GLN A 16 20.64 23.83 -7.70
CA GLN A 16 20.29 22.72 -8.58
C GLN A 16 19.62 21.58 -7.78
N ARG A 17 20.21 21.17 -6.64
CA ARG A 17 19.63 20.13 -5.78
C ARG A 17 18.26 20.53 -5.24
N SER A 18 18.11 21.77 -4.78
CA SER A 18 16.83 22.28 -4.26
C SER A 18 15.71 22.28 -5.31
N VAL A 19 16.03 22.67 -6.56
CA VAL A 19 15.09 22.64 -7.68
C VAL A 19 14.67 21.21 -8.03
N HIS A 20 15.61 20.26 -8.07
CA HIS A 20 15.27 18.85 -8.34
C HIS A 20 14.44 18.26 -7.19
N ASN A 21 14.86 18.44 -5.94
CA ASN A 21 14.14 17.90 -4.77
C ASN A 21 12.71 18.45 -4.65
N THR A 22 12.49 19.70 -5.06
CA THR A 22 11.17 20.33 -5.04
C THR A 22 10.12 19.46 -5.72
N TYR A 23 10.41 18.87 -6.89
CA TYR A 23 9.43 18.04 -7.62
C TYR A 23 9.36 16.59 -7.13
N PHE A 24 10.44 16.05 -6.56
CA PHE A 24 10.48 14.66 -6.10
C PHE A 24 9.95 14.43 -4.69
N THR A 25 9.79 15.48 -3.87
CA THR A 25 9.27 15.33 -2.49
C THR A 25 7.93 14.58 -2.42
N LEU A 26 6.88 15.04 -3.09
CA LEU A 26 5.57 14.39 -3.05
C LEU A 26 5.58 12.98 -3.69
N PRO A 27 6.17 12.77 -4.89
CA PRO A 27 6.34 11.44 -5.47
C PRO A 27 7.06 10.43 -4.56
N VAL A 28 8.17 10.84 -3.92
CA VAL A 28 8.97 9.96 -3.07
C VAL A 28 8.22 9.60 -1.80
N LEU A 29 7.55 10.57 -1.17
CA LEU A 29 6.71 10.29 0.00
C LEU A 29 5.59 9.29 -0.33
N PHE A 30 4.96 9.43 -1.50
CA PHE A 30 3.96 8.45 -1.96
C PHE A 30 4.57 7.06 -2.13
N ALA A 31 5.72 6.94 -2.79
CA ALA A 31 6.39 5.65 -2.97
C ALA A 31 6.73 4.99 -1.61
N MET A 32 7.24 5.77 -0.65
CA MET A 32 7.55 5.28 0.70
C MET A 32 6.29 4.78 1.44
N LEU A 33 5.16 5.47 1.31
CA LEU A 33 3.90 5.10 1.98
C LEU A 33 3.11 4.03 1.22
N SER A 34 3.36 3.82 -0.07
CA SER A 34 2.59 2.88 -0.91
C SER A 34 2.62 1.45 -0.37
N ASN A 35 3.76 1.03 0.22
CA ASN A 35 3.91 -0.30 0.83
C ASN A 35 3.03 -0.52 2.07
N HIS A 36 2.50 0.54 2.68
CA HIS A 36 1.56 0.43 3.80
C HIS A 36 0.11 0.22 3.35
N TYR A 37 -0.20 0.51 2.09
CA TYR A 37 -1.55 0.41 1.54
C TYR A 37 -1.58 -0.66 0.45
N SER A 38 -1.89 -1.89 0.84
CA SER A 38 -1.90 -3.09 -0.02
C SER A 38 -2.59 -2.84 -1.36
N PHE A 39 -3.70 -2.11 -1.29
CA PHE A 39 -4.53 -1.70 -2.42
C PHE A 39 -3.77 -1.02 -3.57
N LEU A 40 -2.70 -0.27 -3.28
CA LEU A 40 -1.97 0.47 -4.31
C LEU A 40 -0.91 -0.37 -5.04
N TYR A 41 -0.42 -1.47 -4.43
CA TYR A 41 0.66 -2.29 -5.00
C TYR A 41 0.21 -3.67 -5.49
N THR A 42 -0.92 -4.21 -4.99
CA THR A 42 -1.42 -5.54 -5.39
C THR A 42 -2.16 -5.55 -6.72
N HIS A 43 -2.44 -4.37 -7.30
CA HIS A 43 -3.04 -4.25 -8.63
C HIS A 43 -2.06 -4.71 -9.72
N GLU A 44 -2.56 -5.39 -10.76
CA GLU A 44 -1.74 -5.89 -11.89
C GLU A 44 -0.91 -4.77 -12.55
N PHE A 45 -1.48 -3.56 -12.59
CA PHE A 45 -0.83 -2.37 -13.15
C PHE A 45 -0.22 -1.43 -12.09
N ASN A 46 0.33 -1.97 -11.00
CA ASN A 46 0.93 -1.20 -9.90
C ASN A 46 1.98 -0.16 -10.38
N TRP A 47 2.77 -0.49 -11.40
CA TRP A 47 3.75 0.41 -11.99
C TRP A 47 3.10 1.61 -12.68
N VAL A 48 1.92 1.43 -13.29
CA VAL A 48 1.14 2.53 -13.91
C VAL A 48 0.59 3.45 -12.82
N VAL A 49 0.06 2.86 -11.74
CA VAL A 49 -0.43 3.61 -10.57
C VAL A 49 0.67 4.48 -10.00
N LEU A 50 1.89 3.93 -9.86
CA LEU A 50 3.05 4.69 -9.41
C LEU A 50 3.33 5.88 -10.34
N ILE A 51 3.44 5.66 -11.65
CA ILE A 51 3.70 6.73 -12.63
C ILE A 51 2.64 7.82 -12.57
N LEU A 52 1.35 7.45 -12.51
CA LEU A 52 0.24 8.41 -12.42
C LEU A 52 0.32 9.25 -11.13
N MET A 53 0.67 8.63 -10.00
CA MET A 53 0.78 9.35 -8.73
C MET A 53 2.04 10.22 -8.65
N MET A 54 3.14 9.79 -9.26
CA MET A 54 4.33 10.64 -9.42
C MET A 54 4.01 11.87 -10.29
N PHE A 55 3.29 11.68 -11.40
CA PHE A 55 2.84 12.76 -12.27
C PHE A 55 1.91 13.73 -11.53
N ALA A 56 0.92 13.22 -10.80
CA ALA A 56 0.02 14.05 -10.01
C ALA A 56 0.76 14.87 -8.94
N GLY A 57 1.71 14.26 -8.21
CA GLY A 57 2.54 14.94 -7.23
C GLY A 57 3.39 16.06 -7.85
N ALA A 58 3.99 15.81 -9.01
CA ALA A 58 4.75 16.83 -9.75
C ALA A 58 3.86 17.98 -10.26
N ALA A 59 2.65 17.69 -10.76
CA ALA A 59 1.69 18.70 -11.22
C ALA A 59 1.19 19.60 -10.06
N ILE A 60 0.88 19.02 -8.91
CA ILE A 60 0.51 19.78 -7.70
C ILE A 60 1.66 20.66 -7.24
N ARG A 61 2.90 20.15 -7.25
CA ARG A 61 4.06 20.97 -6.90
C ARG A 61 4.25 22.12 -7.89
N GLN A 62 4.06 21.87 -9.19
CA GLN A 62 4.16 22.89 -10.23
C GLN A 62 3.15 24.02 -10.00
N PHE A 63 1.94 23.70 -9.54
CA PHE A 63 0.97 24.71 -9.11
C PHE A 63 1.53 25.60 -7.99
N PHE A 64 2.13 25.04 -6.93
CA PHE A 64 2.68 25.83 -5.83
C PHE A 64 3.85 26.73 -6.27
N VAL A 65 4.75 26.21 -7.11
CA VAL A 65 5.88 26.96 -7.66
C VAL A 65 5.38 28.17 -8.46
N MET A 66 4.43 27.95 -9.37
CA MET A 66 3.87 29.03 -10.18
C MET A 66 2.94 29.95 -9.40
N ARG A 67 2.27 29.47 -8.35
CA ARG A 67 1.42 30.29 -7.49
C ARG A 67 2.25 31.31 -6.72
N HIS A 68 3.46 30.91 -6.31
CA HIS A 68 4.42 31.84 -5.74
C HIS A 68 4.81 32.93 -6.76
N GLY A 69 5.08 32.55 -8.01
CA GLY A 69 5.32 33.51 -9.11
C GLY A 69 4.13 34.43 -9.41
N TRP A 70 2.90 33.93 -9.33
CA TRP A 70 1.67 34.72 -9.48
C TRP A 70 1.49 35.75 -8.36
N LYS A 71 1.76 35.37 -7.10
CA LYS A 71 1.74 36.32 -5.97
C LYS A 71 2.78 37.43 -6.10
N LEU A 72 3.87 37.16 -6.82
CA LEU A 72 4.92 38.13 -7.15
C LEU A 72 4.66 38.88 -8.47
N GLY A 73 3.49 38.71 -9.10
CA GLY A 73 3.11 39.40 -10.34
C GLY A 73 3.83 38.92 -11.61
N ARG A 74 4.59 37.82 -11.54
CA ARG A 74 5.45 37.35 -12.64
C ARG A 74 4.76 36.34 -13.58
N ASN A 75 3.74 35.63 -13.09
CA ASN A 75 3.06 34.56 -13.83
C ASN A 75 1.53 34.75 -13.80
N ARG A 76 0.83 34.17 -14.78
CA ARG A 76 -0.65 34.00 -14.75
C ARG A 76 -1.07 32.98 -13.69
N HIS A 77 -2.32 33.03 -13.25
CA HIS A 77 -2.82 32.13 -12.19
C HIS A 77 -2.75 30.65 -12.63
N PRO A 78 -2.04 29.76 -11.91
CA PRO A 78 -1.68 28.42 -12.39
C PRO A 78 -2.72 27.33 -12.08
N ALA A 79 -4.01 27.68 -11.89
CA ALA A 79 -5.06 26.73 -11.47
C ALA A 79 -5.11 25.43 -12.29
N GLY A 80 -4.79 25.49 -13.60
CA GLY A 80 -4.78 24.32 -14.47
C GLY A 80 -3.89 23.17 -13.97
N TYR A 81 -2.74 23.47 -13.38
CA TYR A 81 -1.83 22.43 -12.86
C TYR A 81 -2.40 21.71 -11.63
N ALA A 82 -3.10 22.44 -10.76
CA ALA A 82 -3.79 21.84 -9.63
C ALA A 82 -4.95 20.96 -10.10
N LEU A 83 -5.74 21.44 -11.06
CA LEU A 83 -6.86 20.69 -11.62
C LEU A 83 -6.40 19.39 -12.29
N VAL A 84 -5.33 19.43 -13.10
CA VAL A 84 -4.76 18.23 -13.74
C VAL A 84 -4.26 17.23 -12.69
N GLY A 85 -3.54 17.71 -11.66
CA GLY A 85 -3.06 16.84 -10.59
C GLY A 85 -4.19 16.18 -9.80
N VAL A 86 -5.22 16.93 -9.43
CA VAL A 86 -6.39 16.40 -8.71
C VAL A 86 -7.19 15.43 -9.59
N ALA A 87 -7.42 15.78 -10.87
CA ALA A 87 -8.12 14.92 -11.81
C ALA A 87 -7.38 13.59 -12.00
N ALA A 88 -6.05 13.60 -12.10
CA ALA A 88 -5.25 12.39 -12.16
C ALA A 88 -5.41 11.51 -10.92
N ILE A 89 -5.42 12.10 -9.71
CA ILE A 89 -5.66 11.34 -8.46
C ILE A 89 -7.06 10.72 -8.46
N VAL A 90 -8.09 11.50 -8.77
CA VAL A 90 -9.48 11.03 -8.78
C VAL A 90 -9.67 9.92 -9.82
N ALA A 91 -9.12 10.08 -11.02
CA ALA A 91 -9.17 9.06 -12.07
C ALA A 91 -8.51 7.76 -11.61
N THR A 92 -7.33 7.83 -10.99
CA THR A 92 -6.66 6.64 -10.46
C THR A 92 -7.46 5.98 -9.33
N LEU A 93 -8.07 6.75 -8.42
CA LEU A 93 -8.90 6.20 -7.35
C LEU A 93 -10.14 5.49 -7.89
N VAL A 94 -10.86 6.11 -8.82
CA VAL A 94 -12.03 5.52 -9.48
C VAL A 94 -11.64 4.26 -10.25
N TRP A 95 -10.47 4.26 -10.89
CA TRP A 95 -9.98 3.07 -11.59
C TRP A 95 -9.65 1.92 -10.65
N LEU A 96 -9.08 2.21 -9.49
CA LEU A 96 -8.69 1.20 -8.52
C LEU A 96 -9.87 0.69 -7.68
N THR A 97 -11.04 1.32 -7.68
CA THR A 97 -12.17 0.87 -6.84
C THR A 97 -12.49 -0.59 -7.15
N PRO A 98 -12.44 -1.50 -6.15
CA PRO A 98 -12.67 -2.91 -6.39
C PRO A 98 -14.12 -3.12 -6.82
N ALA A 99 -14.32 -3.88 -7.91
CA ALA A 99 -15.64 -4.35 -8.27
C ALA A 99 -16.22 -5.15 -7.10
N PRO A 100 -17.54 -5.05 -6.82
CA PRO A 100 -18.17 -5.89 -5.81
C PRO A 100 -17.90 -7.35 -6.17
N THR A 101 -17.09 -8.03 -5.36
CA THR A 101 -16.88 -9.45 -5.50
C THR A 101 -18.20 -10.12 -5.17
N GLU A 102 -18.88 -10.65 -6.18
CA GLU A 102 -19.92 -11.65 -5.97
C GLU A 102 -19.24 -12.77 -5.18
N ALA A 103 -19.57 -12.86 -3.88
CA ALA A 103 -19.12 -13.94 -3.03
C ALA A 103 -19.42 -15.25 -3.76
N ALA A 104 -18.35 -16.02 -4.03
CA ALA A 104 -18.43 -17.28 -4.74
C ALA A 104 -19.53 -18.14 -4.10
N ARG A 105 -20.62 -18.36 -4.84
CA ARG A 105 -21.83 -19.10 -4.40
C ARG A 105 -21.62 -20.61 -4.28
N THR A 106 -20.38 -21.06 -4.12
CA THR A 106 -20.08 -22.47 -3.87
C THR A 106 -19.48 -22.58 -2.47
N PRO A 107 -20.24 -23.01 -1.46
CA PRO A 107 -19.64 -23.29 -0.16
C PRO A 107 -18.56 -24.35 -0.39
N PRO A 108 -17.29 -24.08 -0.04
CA PRO A 108 -16.32 -25.15 0.03
C PRO A 108 -16.85 -26.18 1.03
N ALA A 109 -16.67 -27.47 0.73
CA ALA A 109 -17.00 -28.55 1.64
C ALA A 109 -16.54 -28.18 3.06
N ALA A 110 -17.43 -28.35 4.05
CA ALA A 110 -17.29 -27.88 5.44
C ALA A 110 -15.82 -27.69 5.82
N ALA A 111 -15.41 -26.44 6.03
CA ALA A 111 -14.02 -26.09 6.24
C ALA A 111 -13.51 -26.75 7.53
N SER A 112 -12.94 -27.95 7.40
CA SER A 112 -12.42 -28.68 8.55
C SER A 112 -11.20 -27.93 9.10
N PHE A 113 -11.08 -27.89 10.42
CA PHE A 113 -9.91 -27.27 11.05
C PHE A 113 -8.60 -27.88 10.54
N ALA A 114 -8.57 -29.17 10.21
CA ALA A 114 -7.39 -29.83 9.64
C ALA A 114 -6.97 -29.22 8.28
N ALA A 115 -7.91 -28.81 7.43
CA ALA A 115 -7.60 -28.13 6.17
C ALA A 115 -7.07 -26.71 6.42
N VAL A 116 -7.69 -25.99 7.35
CA VAL A 116 -7.24 -24.65 7.78
C VAL A 116 -5.83 -24.71 8.36
N GLN A 117 -5.55 -25.68 9.22
CA GLN A 117 -4.25 -25.87 9.85
C GLN A 117 -3.14 -26.08 8.80
N LYS A 118 -3.38 -26.90 7.77
CA LYS A 118 -2.40 -27.05 6.67
C LYS A 118 -2.10 -25.72 5.97
N VAL A 119 -3.11 -24.89 5.73
CA VAL A 119 -2.91 -23.56 5.14
C VAL A 119 -2.11 -22.66 6.07
N LEU A 120 -2.43 -22.65 7.37
CA LEU A 120 -1.69 -21.85 8.36
C LEU A 120 -0.23 -22.29 8.48
N GLU A 121 0.04 -23.59 8.48
CA GLU A 121 1.39 -24.16 8.49
C GLU A 121 2.18 -23.78 7.24
N GLN A 122 1.58 -23.89 6.06
CA GLN A 122 2.27 -23.61 4.79
C GLN A 122 2.45 -22.11 4.52
N ARG A 123 1.49 -21.28 4.95
CA ARG A 123 1.43 -19.86 4.55
C ARG A 123 1.79 -18.88 5.66
N CYS A 124 1.62 -19.25 6.92
CA CYS A 124 1.69 -18.32 8.06
C CYS A 124 2.76 -18.69 9.11
N ALA A 125 3.04 -19.98 9.31
CA ALA A 125 3.92 -20.45 10.40
C ALA A 125 5.37 -19.97 10.30
N GLN A 126 5.84 -19.55 9.12
CA GLN A 126 7.19 -18.98 8.96
C GLN A 126 7.38 -17.70 9.80
N CYS A 127 6.33 -16.89 9.98
CA CYS A 127 6.37 -15.64 10.73
C CYS A 127 5.50 -15.65 12.01
N HIS A 128 4.60 -16.62 12.15
CA HIS A 128 3.67 -16.75 13.27
C HIS A 128 3.71 -18.15 13.91
N GLY A 129 4.83 -18.86 13.78
CA GLY A 129 5.03 -20.19 14.36
C GLY A 129 5.66 -20.12 15.76
N ALA A 130 6.11 -21.28 16.26
CA ALA A 130 6.68 -21.36 17.60
C ALA A 130 7.96 -20.51 17.76
N GLN A 131 8.80 -20.49 16.72
CA GLN A 131 10.13 -19.86 16.70
C GLN A 131 10.08 -18.36 16.41
N VAL A 132 9.13 -17.92 15.57
CA VAL A 132 8.99 -16.53 15.15
C VAL A 132 7.54 -16.12 15.37
N GLN A 133 7.33 -15.12 16.23
CA GLN A 133 6.02 -14.66 16.66
C GLN A 133 5.86 -13.17 16.33
N MET A 134 5.78 -12.86 15.04
CA MET A 134 5.65 -11.48 14.59
C MET A 134 4.41 -10.84 15.21
N LYS A 135 4.60 -9.66 15.81
CA LYS A 135 3.56 -8.93 16.55
C LYS A 135 2.92 -9.75 17.71
N ASN A 136 3.67 -10.69 18.29
CA ASN A 136 3.18 -11.59 19.35
C ASN A 136 1.94 -12.42 18.93
N VAL A 137 1.80 -12.72 17.62
CA VAL A 137 0.74 -13.57 17.10
C VAL A 137 1.31 -14.96 16.81
N ARG A 138 0.67 -15.98 17.40
CA ARG A 138 1.02 -17.39 17.25
C ARG A 138 -0.12 -18.16 16.59
N LEU A 139 0.18 -18.96 15.59
CA LEU A 139 -0.79 -19.72 14.78
C LEU A 139 -0.41 -21.21 14.68
N ASP A 140 0.45 -21.70 15.56
CA ASP A 140 0.91 -23.09 15.60
C ASP A 140 0.08 -24.01 16.53
N SER A 141 -0.72 -23.44 17.44
CA SER A 141 -1.63 -24.21 18.29
C SER A 141 -3.11 -23.86 18.00
N PRO A 142 -4.05 -24.81 18.15
CA PRO A 142 -5.47 -24.55 17.92
C PRO A 142 -6.03 -23.42 18.80
N GLU A 143 -5.60 -23.34 20.05
CA GLU A 143 -6.05 -22.32 21.00
C GLU A 143 -5.60 -20.92 20.54
N ALA A 144 -4.36 -20.81 20.08
CA ALA A 144 -3.81 -19.55 19.57
C ALA A 144 -4.46 -19.14 18.24
N VAL A 145 -4.74 -20.12 17.36
CA VAL A 145 -5.51 -19.88 16.12
C VAL A 145 -6.92 -19.37 16.44
N LYS A 146 -7.60 -19.95 17.43
CA LYS A 146 -8.93 -19.48 17.87
C LYS A 146 -8.87 -18.07 18.43
N LEU A 147 -7.88 -17.79 19.28
CA LEU A 147 -7.67 -16.45 19.87
C LEU A 147 -7.49 -15.37 18.78
N HIS A 148 -6.80 -15.71 17.69
CA HIS A 148 -6.51 -14.79 16.61
C HIS A 148 -7.43 -14.92 15.38
N ALA A 149 -8.53 -15.68 15.48
CA ALA A 149 -9.41 -15.98 14.35
C ALA A 149 -9.92 -14.74 13.61
N GLN A 150 -10.35 -13.71 14.35
CA GLN A 150 -10.78 -12.43 13.77
C GLN A 150 -9.62 -11.73 13.03
N GLY A 151 -8.42 -11.77 13.60
CA GLY A 151 -7.22 -11.20 12.99
C GLY A 151 -6.83 -11.92 11.70
N ILE A 152 -6.89 -13.27 11.70
CA ILE A 152 -6.66 -14.09 10.50
C ILE A 152 -7.65 -13.69 9.41
N HIS A 153 -8.95 -13.63 9.72
CA HIS A 153 -9.97 -13.26 8.76
C HIS A 153 -9.73 -11.85 8.19
N GLN A 154 -9.50 -10.86 9.05
CA GLN A 154 -9.29 -9.48 8.59
C GLN A 154 -8.03 -9.33 7.74
N GLN A 155 -6.91 -9.95 8.13
CA GLN A 155 -5.62 -9.75 7.47
C GLN A 155 -5.44 -10.63 6.22
N ALA A 156 -5.88 -11.89 6.28
CA ALA A 156 -5.68 -12.85 5.20
C ALA A 156 -6.88 -12.95 4.25
N VAL A 157 -8.11 -12.71 4.70
CA VAL A 157 -9.30 -12.86 3.84
C VAL A 157 -9.77 -11.51 3.31
N VAL A 158 -10.00 -10.55 4.20
CA VAL A 158 -10.58 -9.24 3.84
C VAL A 158 -9.52 -8.33 3.22
N ALA A 159 -8.47 -7.99 3.97
CA ALA A 159 -7.45 -7.04 3.53
C ALA A 159 -6.44 -7.66 2.54
N LYS A 160 -6.36 -8.99 2.50
CA LYS A 160 -5.36 -9.76 1.72
C LYS A 160 -3.92 -9.29 1.92
N THR A 161 -3.61 -8.68 3.07
CA THR A 161 -2.28 -8.13 3.40
C THR A 161 -1.31 -9.22 3.83
N MET A 162 -1.83 -10.29 4.45
CA MET A 162 -1.05 -11.45 4.84
C MET A 162 -1.33 -12.60 3.87
N PRO A 163 -0.32 -13.40 3.48
CA PRO A 163 1.11 -13.24 3.74
C PRO A 163 1.67 -11.96 3.07
N LEU A 164 2.64 -11.29 3.70
CA LEU A 164 3.18 -10.01 3.19
C LEU A 164 3.63 -10.14 1.74
N ASN A 165 3.12 -9.26 0.87
CA ASN A 165 3.37 -9.30 -0.58
C ASN A 165 3.10 -10.67 -1.23
N ASN A 166 2.17 -11.44 -0.66
CA ASN A 166 1.89 -12.83 -1.01
C ASN A 166 3.14 -13.71 -1.11
N ALA A 167 4.13 -13.51 -0.23
CA ALA A 167 5.44 -14.19 -0.31
C ALA A 167 5.36 -15.72 -0.32
N THR A 168 4.35 -16.31 0.31
CA THR A 168 4.12 -17.76 0.33
C THR A 168 3.13 -18.24 -0.74
N GLN A 169 2.77 -17.38 -1.70
CA GLN A 169 1.89 -17.71 -2.83
C GLN A 169 0.52 -18.28 -2.40
N MET A 170 -0.12 -17.62 -1.42
CA MET A 170 -1.45 -18.01 -0.95
C MET A 170 -2.50 -17.69 -2.01
N THR A 171 -3.31 -18.69 -2.35
CA THR A 171 -4.36 -18.65 -3.37
C THR A 171 -5.68 -18.10 -2.84
N ASP A 172 -6.54 -17.61 -3.74
CA ASP A 172 -7.89 -17.17 -3.35
C ASP A 172 -8.76 -18.32 -2.80
N ALA A 173 -8.53 -19.56 -3.25
CA ALA A 173 -9.22 -20.74 -2.72
C ALA A 173 -8.85 -21.00 -1.25
N GLU A 174 -7.57 -20.87 -0.88
CA GLU A 174 -7.12 -20.96 0.51
C GLU A 174 -7.68 -19.82 1.36
N ARG A 175 -7.79 -18.60 0.82
CA ARG A 175 -8.42 -17.47 1.53
C ARG A 175 -9.91 -17.69 1.74
N ALA A 176 -10.61 -18.24 0.74
CA ALA A 176 -12.02 -18.61 0.85
C ALA A 176 -12.23 -19.69 1.91
N LEU A 177 -11.33 -20.68 2.03
CA LEU A 177 -11.36 -21.68 3.09
C LEU A 177 -11.27 -21.04 4.48
N LEU A 178 -10.33 -20.11 4.69
CA LEU A 178 -10.22 -19.37 5.96
C LEU A 178 -11.46 -18.51 6.24
N GLY A 179 -12.03 -17.89 5.20
CA GLY A 179 -13.26 -17.11 5.28
C GLY A 179 -14.45 -17.96 5.75
N GLN A 180 -14.62 -19.12 5.14
CA GLN A 180 -15.68 -20.07 5.50
C GLN A 180 -15.50 -20.59 6.93
N TRP A 181 -14.29 -21.01 7.30
CA TRP A 181 -14.00 -21.46 8.66
C TRP A 181 -14.32 -20.41 9.73
N PHE A 182 -14.00 -19.14 9.45
CA PHE A 182 -14.35 -18.04 10.34
C PHE A 182 -15.87 -17.84 10.44
N ALA A 183 -16.58 -17.88 9.30
CA ALA A 183 -18.04 -17.77 9.25
C ALA A 183 -18.74 -18.92 9.99
N ASP A 184 -18.15 -20.12 9.98
CA ASP A 184 -18.63 -21.30 10.69
C ASP A 184 -18.34 -21.27 12.21
N GLY A 185 -17.82 -20.14 12.72
CA GLY A 185 -17.57 -19.88 14.14
C GLY A 185 -16.15 -20.19 14.61
N ALA A 186 -15.17 -20.27 13.68
CA ALA A 186 -13.77 -20.52 13.98
C ALA A 186 -13.55 -21.76 14.87
N LYS A 187 -14.19 -22.87 14.50
CA LYS A 187 -14.13 -24.12 15.26
C LYS A 187 -12.72 -24.69 15.23
N VAL A 188 -12.24 -25.10 16.39
CA VAL A 188 -10.97 -25.81 16.60
C VAL A 188 -11.29 -27.19 17.19
N PRO A 189 -10.36 -28.16 17.15
CA PRO A 189 -10.57 -29.51 17.68
C PRO A 189 -10.93 -29.50 19.17
#